data_AF-A0A6B2DFR8-F1
#
_entry.id   AF-A0A6B2DFR8-F1
#
_cell.length_a   1.000
_cell.length_b   1.000
_cell.length_c   1.000
_cell.angle_alpha   90.00
_cell.angle_beta   90.00
_cell.angle_gamma   90.00
#
_symmetry.space_group_name_H-M   'P 1'
#
loop_
_entity.id
_entity.type
_entity.pdbx_description
1 polymer ?
#
loop_
_entity_poly.entity_id
_entity_poly.type
_entity_poly.pdbx_seq_one_letter_code
_entity_poly.pdbx_strand_id
1 'polypeptide(L)'
;MRRRRSRVLVALLALASAAGCAAGPSVRPALVENDGKTTGSTPAGTPSVPLPPLAEPQSPSLKWSDCDDDTRQRIGTPPVPGSLHFTCARVTAPLDAPGEPRRSLVRLLALKVGSGPVPLVVVNDVDGEPGTVYAARLAATLPPAFLEKFSLVGVDRRGTGMSGAAQCVPPDIRHDLIDADPAQGDLQDVLDAARKAGQQCAIELDDSQTALDSWRAAGDLEEVRKQLGLEHLNALGRGDGSKVLAEYAVRFPAQVGRMVLDGVPDPGADTAAVLDAVAAGAQSTLDAFGTDCASRGCALGDPKAALAALTDQLRANPPSTDDGVAFGPGVAMFAVYSGLSQRSRWPELADAVVAARAGNIGPLAAFAAPVLHDSRAQPSRI
;
A
#
# COMPACT_ATOMS: atom_id res chain seq x y z
N MET A 1 50.26 34.12 -37.40
CA MET A 1 50.42 33.26 -36.19
C MET A 1 49.15 33.11 -35.34
N ARG A 2 48.22 34.09 -35.27
CA ARG A 2 46.98 34.02 -34.48
C ARG A 2 45.98 32.92 -34.91
N ARG A 3 45.77 32.69 -36.21
CA ARG A 3 44.82 31.67 -36.73
C ARG A 3 45.24 30.22 -36.50
N ARG A 4 46.54 29.92 -36.34
CA ARG A 4 47.01 28.57 -36.00
C ARG A 4 46.79 28.24 -34.51
N ARG A 5 46.90 29.24 -33.62
CA ARG A 5 46.66 29.05 -32.17
C ARG A 5 45.19 28.79 -31.85
N SER A 6 44.25 29.44 -32.55
CA SER A 6 42.81 29.20 -32.35
C SER A 6 42.34 27.82 -32.84
N ARG A 7 42.95 27.27 -33.89
CA ARG A 7 42.61 25.92 -34.38
C ARG A 7 43.10 24.80 -33.45
N VAL A 8 44.24 25.03 -32.77
CA VAL A 8 44.77 24.08 -31.78
C VAL A 8 43.94 24.08 -30.50
N LEU A 9 43.44 25.24 -30.06
CA LEU A 9 42.57 25.32 -28.87
C LEU A 9 41.21 24.64 -29.07
N VAL A 10 40.58 24.80 -30.25
CA VAL A 10 39.29 24.16 -30.55
C VAL A 10 39.42 22.64 -30.65
N ALA A 11 40.53 22.14 -31.21
CA ALA A 11 40.79 20.70 -31.28
C ALA A 11 41.01 20.07 -29.89
N LEU A 12 41.68 20.78 -28.96
CA LEU A 12 41.91 20.29 -27.60
C LEU A 12 40.63 20.29 -26.74
N LEU A 13 39.70 21.23 -26.94
CA LEU A 13 38.40 21.25 -26.25
C LEU A 13 37.43 20.16 -26.74
N ALA A 14 37.51 19.77 -28.03
CA ALA A 14 36.70 18.69 -28.59
C ALA A 14 37.18 17.29 -28.12
N LEU A 15 38.48 17.11 -27.88
CA LEU A 15 39.03 15.87 -27.32
C LEU A 15 38.77 15.73 -25.81
N ALA A 16 38.67 16.83 -25.07
CA ALA A 16 38.35 16.79 -23.63
C ALA A 16 36.86 16.48 -23.34
N SER A 17 35.95 16.79 -24.28
CA SER A 17 34.52 16.52 -24.14
C SER A 17 34.10 15.11 -24.58
N ALA A 18 34.94 14.38 -25.33
CA ALA A 18 34.71 12.99 -25.71
C ALA A 18 35.18 11.95 -24.67
N ALA A 19 35.94 12.37 -23.64
CA ALA A 19 36.45 11.48 -22.60
C ALA A 19 35.54 11.37 -21.34
N GLY A 20 34.43 12.11 -21.29
CA GLY A 20 33.54 12.16 -20.12
C GLY A 20 32.37 11.18 -20.11
N CYS A 21 32.09 10.49 -21.23
CA CYS A 21 30.98 9.54 -21.35
C CYS A 21 31.44 8.24 -22.01
N ALA A 22 32.43 7.57 -21.43
CA ALA A 22 32.57 6.14 -21.60
C ALA A 22 32.06 5.50 -20.30
N ALA A 23 31.02 4.68 -20.39
CA ALA A 23 30.73 3.71 -19.35
C ALA A 23 31.97 2.81 -19.23
N GLY A 24 32.86 3.17 -18.31
CA GLY A 24 34.03 2.36 -17.98
C GLY A 24 33.56 0.97 -17.56
N PRO A 25 34.37 -0.08 -17.77
CA PRO A 25 33.99 -1.44 -17.43
C PRO A 25 33.57 -1.47 -15.96
N SER A 26 32.27 -1.59 -15.73
CA SER A 26 31.73 -1.77 -14.40
C SER A 26 32.18 -3.15 -13.98
N VAL A 27 33.20 -3.21 -13.11
CA VAL A 27 33.51 -4.42 -12.36
C VAL A 27 32.42 -4.56 -11.30
N ARG A 28 31.21 -4.90 -11.77
CA ARG A 28 30.16 -5.40 -10.89
C ARG A 28 30.67 -6.73 -10.36
N PRO A 29 30.50 -7.05 -9.07
CA PRO A 29 30.63 -8.43 -8.62
C PRO A 29 29.83 -9.31 -9.57
N ALA A 30 30.36 -10.48 -9.94
CA ALA A 30 29.63 -11.41 -10.78
C ALA A 30 28.22 -11.58 -10.20
N LEU A 31 27.19 -11.20 -10.97
CA LEU A 31 25.85 -11.69 -10.73
C LEU A 31 26.00 -13.22 -10.79
N VAL A 32 25.67 -13.90 -9.70
CA VAL A 32 25.55 -15.35 -9.75
C VAL A 32 24.29 -15.64 -10.56
N GLU A 33 24.44 -15.71 -11.88
CA GLU A 33 23.48 -16.42 -12.73
C GLU A 33 23.55 -17.89 -12.33
N ASN A 34 22.56 -18.34 -11.56
CA ASN A 34 22.45 -19.73 -11.15
C ASN A 34 21.90 -20.59 -12.30
N ASP A 35 22.63 -20.62 -13.41
CA ASP A 35 22.35 -21.46 -14.58
C ASP A 35 23.12 -22.80 -14.51
N GLY A 36 23.77 -23.06 -13.37
CA GLY A 36 24.42 -24.33 -13.07
C GLY A 36 23.43 -25.32 -12.49
N LYS A 37 23.41 -26.55 -13.03
CA LYS A 37 22.78 -27.71 -12.38
C LYS A 37 23.11 -27.68 -10.89
N THR A 38 22.07 -27.61 -10.06
CA THR A 38 22.13 -27.70 -8.61
C THR A 38 22.81 -29.01 -8.21
N THR A 39 24.13 -28.99 -8.09
CA THR A 39 24.84 -29.98 -7.28
C THR A 39 24.34 -29.77 -5.87
N GLY A 40 23.54 -30.73 -5.38
CA GLY A 40 22.92 -30.69 -4.06
C GLY A 40 23.97 -30.50 -2.99
N SER A 41 24.22 -29.25 -2.62
CA SER A 41 24.86 -28.91 -1.37
C SER A 41 23.84 -29.22 -0.30
N THR A 42 24.10 -30.22 0.53
CA THR A 42 23.34 -30.45 1.75
C THR A 42 23.29 -29.13 2.51
N PRO A 43 22.11 -28.56 2.81
CA PRO A 43 22.05 -27.33 3.58
C PRO A 43 22.77 -27.58 4.90
N ALA A 44 23.94 -26.96 5.07
CA ALA A 44 24.54 -26.85 6.39
C ALA A 44 23.48 -26.13 7.24
N GLY A 45 22.94 -26.83 8.24
CA GLY A 45 21.83 -26.32 9.04
C GLY A 45 22.17 -24.93 9.55
N THR A 46 21.44 -23.92 9.09
CA THR A 46 21.60 -22.56 9.58
C THR A 46 21.40 -22.62 11.09
N PRO A 47 22.36 -22.15 11.91
CA PRO A 47 22.19 -22.16 13.35
C PRO A 47 20.89 -21.43 13.69
N SER A 48 20.02 -22.07 14.47
CA SER A 48 18.74 -21.46 14.85
C SER A 48 19.02 -20.22 15.69
N VAL A 49 18.76 -19.03 15.14
CA VAL A 49 18.78 -17.80 15.93
C VAL A 49 17.61 -17.90 16.92
N PRO A 50 17.85 -17.85 18.24
CA PRO A 50 16.78 -17.91 19.23
C PRO A 50 15.82 -16.74 19.01
N LEU A 51 14.52 -17.03 18.88
CA LEU A 51 13.52 -15.97 18.76
C LEU A 51 13.38 -15.24 20.11
N PRO A 52 13.31 -13.90 20.10
CA PRO A 52 13.00 -13.14 21.31
C PRO A 52 11.70 -13.66 21.98
N PRO A 53 11.65 -13.64 23.33
CA PRO A 53 10.46 -14.04 24.04
C PRO A 53 9.31 -13.07 23.76
N LEU A 54 8.09 -13.58 23.77
CA LEU A 54 6.89 -12.74 23.77
C LEU A 54 6.71 -12.18 25.19
N ALA A 55 7.18 -10.96 25.41
CA ALA A 55 7.11 -10.27 26.69
C ALA A 55 5.85 -9.40 26.82
N GLU A 56 5.40 -9.24 28.05
CA GLU A 56 4.34 -8.30 28.42
C GLU A 56 4.90 -6.87 28.57
N PRO A 57 4.07 -5.83 28.38
CA PRO A 57 4.41 -4.44 28.67
C PRO A 57 5.02 -4.20 30.06
N GLN A 58 6.15 -3.50 30.09
CA GLN A 58 6.77 -3.00 31.33
C GLN A 58 6.61 -1.48 31.41
N SER A 59 5.89 -1.01 32.44
CA SER A 59 5.64 0.42 32.67
C SER A 59 5.05 1.16 31.45
N PRO A 60 3.95 0.67 30.84
CA PRO A 60 3.32 1.35 29.69
C PRO A 60 2.86 2.76 30.09
N SER A 61 3.08 3.72 29.20
CA SER A 61 2.70 5.13 29.41
C SER A 61 1.57 5.59 28.51
N LEU A 62 1.21 4.78 27.51
CA LEU A 62 0.12 5.07 26.58
C LEU A 62 -1.25 5.07 27.30
N LYS A 63 -1.99 6.17 27.15
CA LYS A 63 -3.30 6.36 27.78
C LYS A 63 -4.41 5.90 26.85
N TRP A 64 -4.98 4.74 27.16
CA TRP A 64 -6.12 4.19 26.45
C TRP A 64 -7.43 4.81 26.94
N SER A 65 -8.31 5.15 26.01
CA SER A 65 -9.68 5.60 26.26
C SER A 65 -10.62 4.99 25.24
N ASP A 66 -11.91 5.26 25.36
CA ASP A 66 -12.84 4.98 24.27
C ASP A 66 -12.40 5.71 22.99
N CYS A 67 -12.59 5.05 21.85
CA CYS A 67 -12.35 5.66 20.53
C CYS A 67 -13.37 6.79 20.28
N ASP A 68 -13.04 7.75 19.42
CA ASP A 68 -14.00 8.79 19.01
C ASP A 68 -15.03 8.26 18.01
N ASP A 69 -16.07 9.06 17.72
CA ASP A 69 -17.13 8.69 16.78
C ASP A 69 -16.60 8.42 15.37
N ASP A 70 -15.62 9.21 14.91
CA ASP A 70 -15.05 9.06 13.56
C ASP A 70 -14.32 7.72 13.42
N THR A 71 -13.52 7.34 14.42
CA THR A 71 -12.86 6.04 14.47
C THR A 71 -13.88 4.91 14.55
N ARG A 72 -14.93 5.04 15.37
CA ARG A 72 -16.01 4.03 15.44
C ARG A 72 -16.73 3.85 14.11
N GLN A 73 -16.99 4.93 13.38
CA GLN A 73 -17.64 4.87 12.08
C GLN A 73 -16.75 4.18 11.04
N ARG A 74 -15.44 4.50 11.04
CA ARG A 74 -14.44 3.87 10.15
C ARG A 74 -14.33 2.35 10.35
N ILE A 75 -14.29 1.89 11.60
CA ILE A 75 -14.19 0.45 11.90
C ILE A 75 -15.52 -0.30 11.65
N GLY A 76 -16.65 0.41 11.69
CA GLY A 76 -17.99 -0.18 11.59
C GLY A 76 -18.42 -0.60 10.18
N THR A 77 -17.60 -0.34 9.15
CA THR A 77 -17.91 -0.68 7.75
C THR A 77 -16.77 -1.48 7.13
N PRO A 78 -16.95 -2.77 6.79
CA PRO A 78 -18.12 -3.59 7.11
C PRO A 78 -18.26 -3.81 8.63
N PRO A 79 -19.44 -4.21 9.12
CA PRO A 79 -19.68 -4.42 10.55
C PRO A 79 -18.70 -5.42 11.17
N VAL A 80 -18.15 -5.05 12.33
CA VAL A 80 -17.37 -5.96 13.19
C VAL A 80 -18.26 -6.55 14.28
N PRO A 81 -17.95 -7.76 14.82
CA PRO A 81 -18.73 -8.36 15.89
C PRO A 81 -18.82 -7.45 17.12
N GLY A 82 -20.03 -7.26 17.66
CA GLY A 82 -20.27 -6.41 18.83
C GLY A 82 -19.63 -6.92 20.14
N SER A 83 -19.12 -8.15 20.14
CA SER A 83 -18.30 -8.70 21.22
C SER A 83 -16.87 -8.16 21.25
N LEU A 84 -16.41 -7.49 20.20
CA LEU A 84 -15.10 -6.85 20.16
C LEU A 84 -15.18 -5.48 20.84
N HIS A 85 -14.27 -5.26 21.78
CA HIS A 85 -14.10 -3.98 22.46
C HIS A 85 -12.84 -3.28 21.96
N PHE A 86 -12.98 -2.00 21.64
CA PHE A 86 -11.93 -1.17 21.06
C PHE A 86 -11.60 0.00 21.98
N THR A 87 -10.33 0.18 22.29
CA THR A 87 -9.82 1.37 22.98
C THR A 87 -8.79 2.06 22.11
N CYS A 88 -8.75 3.39 22.13
CA CYS A 88 -7.83 4.19 21.34
C CYS A 88 -6.88 4.98 22.21
N ALA A 89 -5.72 5.33 21.66
CA ALA A 89 -4.75 6.21 22.28
C ALA A 89 -4.03 7.05 21.22
N ARG A 90 -3.43 8.16 21.65
CA ARG A 90 -2.61 9.02 20.78
C ARG A 90 -1.15 8.86 21.13
N VAL A 91 -0.34 8.53 20.12
CA VAL A 91 1.11 8.44 20.22
C VAL A 91 1.69 9.70 19.61
N THR A 92 2.50 10.42 20.37
CA THR A 92 3.22 11.59 19.88
C THR A 92 4.61 11.14 19.41
N ALA A 93 4.99 11.49 18.20
CA ALA A 93 6.31 11.19 17.64
C ALA A 93 6.91 12.44 16.96
N PRO A 94 8.25 12.54 16.83
CA PRO A 94 8.88 13.61 16.07
C PRO A 94 8.46 13.57 14.60
N LEU A 95 8.06 14.71 14.05
CA LEU A 95 7.81 14.83 12.61
C LEU A 95 9.13 14.77 11.84
N ASP A 96 10.14 15.51 12.32
CA ASP A 96 11.43 15.70 11.68
C ASP A 96 12.43 14.56 11.94
N ALA A 97 13.48 14.50 11.13
CA ALA A 97 14.55 13.52 11.31
C ALA A 97 15.34 13.80 12.61
N PRO A 98 15.92 12.77 13.27
CA PRO A 98 16.82 12.97 14.41
C PRO A 98 17.94 13.96 14.08
N GLY A 99 18.01 15.07 14.82
CA GLY A 99 19.01 16.12 14.65
C GLY A 99 18.47 17.47 14.14
N GLU A 100 17.25 17.51 13.61
CA GLU A 100 16.57 18.77 13.25
C GLU A 100 15.72 19.27 14.45
N PRO A 101 15.99 20.46 15.01
CA PRO A 101 15.32 20.94 16.23
C PRO A 101 13.91 21.51 16.00
N ARG A 102 13.38 21.47 14.76
CA ARG A 102 12.01 21.91 14.53
C ARG A 102 11.10 20.93 15.28
N ARG A 103 10.48 21.41 16.35
CA ARG A 103 9.68 20.62 17.31
C ARG A 103 8.30 20.27 16.76
N SER A 104 8.20 20.02 15.46
CA SER A 104 6.95 19.57 14.86
C SER A 104 6.72 18.13 15.28
N LEU A 105 5.52 17.86 15.79
CA LEU A 105 5.14 16.55 16.30
C LEU A 105 4.04 16.00 15.40
N VAL A 106 4.15 14.74 15.04
CA VAL A 106 3.03 13.97 14.47
C VAL A 106 2.28 13.30 15.62
N ARG A 107 0.95 13.27 15.52
CA ARG A 107 0.09 12.52 16.43
C ARG A 107 -0.49 11.34 15.70
N LEU A 108 -0.10 10.15 16.12
CA LEU A 108 -0.57 8.91 15.54
C LEU A 108 -1.76 8.40 16.35
N LEU A 109 -2.75 7.82 15.66
CA LEU A 109 -3.79 7.05 16.32
C LEU A 109 -3.33 5.60 16.48
N ALA A 110 -3.47 5.07 17.69
CA ALA A 110 -3.37 3.65 17.96
C ALA A 110 -4.73 3.13 18.44
N LEU A 111 -5.13 1.96 17.98
CA LEU A 111 -6.35 1.24 18.38
C LEU A 111 -5.94 -0.12 18.93
N LYS A 112 -6.50 -0.49 20.08
CA LYS A 112 -6.29 -1.78 20.74
C LYS A 112 -7.58 -2.59 20.74
N VAL A 113 -7.46 -3.88 20.40
CA VAL A 113 -8.53 -4.88 20.47
C VAL A 113 -7.98 -6.20 20.99
N GLY A 114 -8.77 -6.90 21.79
CA GLY A 114 -8.37 -8.10 22.52
C GLY A 114 -7.99 -7.83 23.97
N SER A 115 -7.93 -8.90 24.75
CA SER A 115 -7.63 -8.90 26.19
C SER A 115 -6.27 -9.52 26.52
N GLY A 116 -5.60 -10.12 25.54
CA GLY A 116 -4.33 -10.80 25.75
C GLY A 116 -3.21 -9.86 26.17
N PRO A 117 -2.28 -10.33 27.03
CA PRO A 117 -1.28 -9.47 27.64
C PRO A 117 -0.12 -9.10 26.70
N VAL A 118 0.01 -9.78 25.55
CA VAL A 118 1.08 -9.53 24.58
C VAL A 118 0.59 -8.62 23.45
N PRO A 119 1.08 -7.37 23.31
CA PRO A 119 0.73 -6.54 22.17
C PRO A 119 1.36 -7.05 20.88
N LEU A 120 0.56 -7.11 19.82
CA LEU A 120 1.00 -7.31 18.44
C LEU A 120 0.66 -6.04 17.65
N VAL A 121 1.68 -5.26 17.29
CA VAL A 121 1.49 -4.03 16.53
C VAL A 121 1.12 -4.36 15.09
N VAL A 122 0.09 -3.72 14.55
CA VAL A 122 -0.43 -3.97 13.21
C VAL A 122 -0.31 -2.70 12.39
N VAL A 123 0.36 -2.80 11.25
CA VAL A 123 0.54 -1.69 10.30
C VAL A 123 0.08 -2.15 8.92
N ASN A 124 -0.78 -1.36 8.30
CA ASN A 124 -1.33 -1.64 6.98
C ASN A 124 -1.52 -0.34 6.21
N ASP A 125 -1.48 -0.47 4.89
CA ASP A 125 -1.74 0.56 3.90
C ASP A 125 -2.35 -0.01 2.62
N VAL A 126 -2.61 -1.32 2.55
CA VAL A 126 -3.23 -1.94 1.35
C VAL A 126 -4.56 -1.26 1.07
N ASP A 127 -4.76 -0.84 -0.19
CA ASP A 127 -5.88 -0.03 -0.64
C ASP A 127 -6.09 1.22 0.25
N GLY A 128 -4.99 1.80 0.76
CA GLY A 128 -4.90 2.90 1.72
C GLY A 128 -5.61 2.68 3.06
N GLU A 129 -5.91 1.42 3.43
CA GLU A 129 -6.55 1.11 4.70
C GLU A 129 -5.58 1.34 5.87
N PRO A 130 -5.93 2.20 6.84
CA PRO A 130 -5.01 2.53 7.91
C PRO A 130 -4.97 1.41 8.95
N GLY A 131 -3.86 1.28 9.69
CA GLY A 131 -3.60 0.16 10.58
C GLY A 131 -4.64 -0.05 11.68
N THR A 132 -5.29 1.02 12.17
CA THR A 132 -6.38 0.91 13.16
C THR A 132 -7.59 0.16 12.62
N VAL A 133 -8.02 0.49 11.39
CA VAL A 133 -9.16 -0.15 10.72
C VAL A 133 -8.83 -1.59 10.34
N TYR A 134 -7.64 -1.83 9.79
CA TYR A 134 -7.20 -3.17 9.45
C TYR A 134 -7.10 -4.07 10.69
N ALA A 135 -6.57 -3.58 11.82
CA ALA A 135 -6.50 -4.35 13.07
C ALA A 135 -7.89 -4.74 13.60
N ALA A 136 -8.88 -3.84 13.50
CA ALA A 136 -10.25 -4.14 13.90
C ALA A 136 -10.87 -5.25 13.04
N ARG A 137 -10.67 -5.18 11.71
CA ARG A 137 -11.16 -6.21 10.77
C ARG A 137 -10.42 -7.53 10.92
N LEU A 138 -9.10 -7.49 11.15
CA LEU A 138 -8.30 -8.68 11.43
C LEU A 138 -8.76 -9.37 12.73
N ALA A 139 -9.04 -8.61 13.79
CA ALA A 139 -9.58 -9.18 15.02
C ALA A 139 -10.94 -9.89 14.81
N ALA A 140 -11.77 -9.42 13.87
CA ALA A 140 -13.05 -10.04 13.54
C ALA A 140 -12.92 -11.42 12.85
N THR A 141 -11.75 -11.74 12.28
CA THR A 141 -11.51 -13.01 11.58
C THR A 141 -10.67 -13.99 12.40
N LEU A 142 -10.01 -13.51 13.46
CA LEU A 142 -9.15 -14.33 14.31
C LEU A 142 -9.96 -15.14 15.35
N PRO A 143 -9.49 -16.34 15.72
CA PRO A 143 -10.11 -17.10 16.80
C PRO A 143 -10.05 -16.33 18.14
N PRO A 144 -11.07 -16.43 19.01
CA PRO A 144 -11.08 -15.76 20.31
C PRO A 144 -9.83 -16.06 21.16
N ALA A 145 -9.36 -17.31 21.16
CA ALA A 145 -8.15 -17.72 21.88
C ALA A 145 -6.88 -16.97 21.42
N PHE A 146 -6.86 -16.47 20.18
CA PHE A 146 -5.76 -15.61 19.72
C PHE A 146 -5.81 -14.25 20.43
N LEU A 147 -7.01 -13.64 20.53
CA LEU A 147 -7.23 -12.34 21.18
C LEU A 147 -7.15 -12.40 22.72
N GLU A 148 -7.20 -13.59 23.30
CA GLU A 148 -6.91 -13.85 24.72
C GLU A 148 -5.41 -13.97 25.01
N LYS A 149 -4.60 -14.26 23.98
CA LYS A 149 -3.13 -14.30 24.10
C LYS A 149 -2.48 -13.00 23.66
N PHE A 150 -2.97 -12.43 22.56
CA PHE A 150 -2.48 -11.17 21.98
C PHE A 150 -3.55 -10.08 22.05
N SER A 151 -3.14 -8.86 22.37
CA SER A 151 -3.92 -7.67 22.02
C SER A 151 -3.37 -7.11 20.71
N LEU A 152 -4.21 -6.96 19.68
CA LEU A 152 -3.77 -6.26 18.47
C LEU A 152 -3.72 -4.76 18.75
N VAL A 153 -2.64 -4.11 18.34
CA VAL A 153 -2.46 -2.66 18.40
C VAL A 153 -2.30 -2.12 16.98
N GLY A 154 -3.41 -1.75 16.34
CA GLY A 154 -3.40 -1.12 15.02
C GLY A 154 -2.88 0.30 15.10
N VAL A 155 -1.88 0.64 14.28
CA VAL A 155 -1.28 1.98 14.25
C VAL A 155 -1.50 2.60 12.88
N ASP A 156 -2.17 3.75 12.87
CA ASP A 156 -2.27 4.60 11.68
C ASP A 156 -0.91 5.29 11.48
N ARG A 157 -0.22 4.98 10.38
CA ARG A 157 1.04 5.65 10.04
C ARG A 157 0.80 7.15 9.82
N ARG A 158 1.83 7.96 10.00
CA ARG A 158 1.83 9.35 9.52
C ARG A 158 1.32 9.41 8.07
N GLY A 159 0.44 10.35 7.77
CA GLY A 159 -0.14 10.45 6.43
C GLY A 159 -1.32 9.51 6.15
N THR A 160 -1.76 8.70 7.12
CA THR A 160 -2.87 7.75 6.95
C THR A 160 -3.91 7.87 8.06
N GLY A 161 -5.15 7.46 7.77
CA GLY A 161 -6.22 7.38 8.77
C GLY A 161 -6.39 8.65 9.60
N MET A 162 -6.41 8.49 10.93
CA MET A 162 -6.56 9.60 11.88
C MET A 162 -5.21 10.21 12.30
N SER A 163 -4.13 9.89 11.59
CA SER A 163 -2.76 10.37 11.79
C SER A 163 -2.35 11.41 10.75
N GLY A 164 -3.32 12.26 10.35
CA GLY A 164 -3.13 13.28 9.32
C GLY A 164 -3.11 12.70 7.91
N ALA A 165 -4.19 12.02 7.50
CA ALA A 165 -4.31 11.44 6.16
C ALA A 165 -3.97 12.45 5.05
N ALA A 166 -3.13 12.04 4.10
CA ALA A 166 -2.86 12.82 2.89
C ALA A 166 -4.07 12.71 1.95
N GLN A 167 -4.91 13.74 1.91
CA GLN A 167 -6.13 13.81 1.08
C GLN A 167 -5.99 14.91 0.02
N CYS A 168 -4.89 14.87 -0.71
CA CYS A 168 -4.47 15.98 -1.56
C CYS A 168 -4.77 15.82 -3.05
N VAL A 169 -5.43 14.73 -3.44
CA VAL A 169 -5.88 14.52 -4.82
C VAL A 169 -7.40 14.71 -4.88
N PRO A 170 -7.88 15.77 -5.55
CA PRO A 170 -9.29 16.05 -5.74
C PRO A 170 -10.04 14.90 -6.45
N PRO A 171 -11.35 14.70 -6.18
CA PRO A 171 -12.12 13.60 -6.75
C PRO A 171 -12.11 13.51 -8.28
N ASP A 172 -12.18 14.65 -8.97
CA ASP A 172 -12.13 14.73 -10.44
C ASP A 172 -10.77 14.24 -10.97
N ILE A 173 -9.66 14.65 -10.34
CA ILE A 173 -8.33 14.20 -10.72
C ILE A 173 -8.14 12.71 -10.42
N ARG A 174 -8.69 12.20 -9.31
CA ARG A 174 -8.67 10.75 -8.99
C ARG A 174 -9.43 9.93 -10.03
N HIS A 175 -10.59 10.43 -10.45
CA HIS A 175 -11.35 9.82 -11.54
C HIS A 175 -10.53 9.78 -12.83
N ASP A 176 -9.95 10.91 -13.26
CA ASP A 176 -9.17 10.99 -14.50
C ASP A 176 -7.94 10.06 -14.48
N LEU A 177 -7.33 9.84 -13.31
CA LEU A 177 -6.22 8.90 -13.13
C LEU A 177 -6.63 7.44 -13.39
N ILE A 178 -7.83 7.04 -12.95
CA ILE A 178 -8.28 5.65 -13.08
C ILE A 178 -9.12 5.39 -14.33
N ASP A 179 -9.72 6.40 -14.94
CA ASP A 179 -10.56 6.23 -16.14
C ASP A 179 -9.74 6.08 -17.43
N ALA A 180 -8.43 6.31 -17.36
CA ALA A 180 -7.51 6.11 -18.47
C ALA A 180 -7.67 4.71 -19.10
N ASP A 181 -8.01 4.68 -20.39
CA ASP A 181 -8.19 3.43 -21.14
C ASP A 181 -6.82 2.87 -21.57
N PRO A 182 -6.35 1.74 -21.02
CA PRO A 182 -5.04 1.19 -21.38
C PRO A 182 -4.96 0.75 -22.86
N ALA A 183 -6.09 0.62 -23.56
CA ALA A 183 -6.12 0.29 -24.99
C ALA A 183 -5.96 1.52 -25.89
N GLN A 184 -6.23 2.72 -25.39
CA GLN A 184 -5.96 3.97 -26.09
C GLN A 184 -4.49 4.31 -25.84
N GLY A 185 -3.60 4.03 -26.79
CA GLY A 185 -2.16 4.23 -26.63
C GLY A 185 -1.70 5.69 -26.39
N ASP A 186 -2.64 6.64 -26.24
CA ASP A 186 -2.36 8.00 -25.83
C ASP A 186 -2.35 8.12 -24.30
N LEU A 187 -1.21 8.55 -23.77
CA LEU A 187 -1.01 8.73 -22.34
C LEU A 187 -1.16 10.20 -21.91
N GLN A 188 -1.46 11.15 -22.81
CA GLN A 188 -1.46 12.57 -22.43
C GLN A 188 -2.45 12.88 -21.31
N ASP A 189 -3.68 12.37 -21.38
CA ASP A 189 -4.71 12.66 -20.37
C ASP A 189 -4.32 12.17 -18.97
N VAL A 190 -3.83 10.91 -18.87
CA VAL A 190 -3.37 10.36 -17.58
C VAL A 190 -2.10 11.05 -17.07
N LEU A 191 -1.20 11.46 -17.96
CA LEU A 191 -0.02 12.23 -17.59
C LEU A 191 -0.39 13.63 -17.09
N ASP A 192 -1.40 14.28 -17.68
CA ASP A 192 -1.93 15.55 -17.22
C ASP A 192 -2.63 15.42 -15.88
N ALA A 193 -3.44 14.38 -15.67
CA ALA A 193 -4.05 14.07 -14.37
C ALA A 193 -2.97 13.84 -13.30
N ALA A 194 -1.93 13.07 -13.60
CA ALA A 194 -0.82 12.82 -12.68
C ALA A 194 -0.04 14.10 -12.34
N ARG A 195 0.17 15.00 -13.31
CA ARG A 195 0.79 16.31 -13.05
C ARG A 195 -0.07 17.17 -12.13
N LYS A 196 -1.38 17.24 -12.36
CA LYS A 196 -2.32 17.98 -11.51
C LYS A 196 -2.35 17.41 -10.09
N ALA A 197 -2.38 16.09 -9.94
CA ALA A 197 -2.32 15.41 -8.65
C ALA A 197 -1.03 15.78 -7.89
N GLY A 198 0.13 15.68 -8.54
CA GLY A 198 1.41 16.04 -7.94
C GLY A 198 1.49 17.51 -7.53
N GLN A 199 0.94 18.43 -8.34
CA GLN A 199 0.87 19.85 -8.01
C GLN A 199 -0.04 20.11 -6.80
N GLN A 200 -1.23 19.50 -6.76
CA GLN A 200 -2.16 19.68 -5.65
C GLN A 200 -1.57 19.13 -4.35
N CYS A 201 -0.93 17.96 -4.39
CA CYS A 201 -0.24 17.40 -3.24
C CYS A 201 0.96 18.23 -2.77
N ALA A 202 1.74 18.81 -3.69
CA ALA A 202 2.81 19.73 -3.31
C ALA A 202 2.28 20.98 -2.59
N ILE A 203 1.10 21.49 -2.99
CA ILE A 203 0.46 22.65 -2.37
C ILE A 203 -0.15 22.31 -1.01
N GLU A 204 -0.91 21.21 -0.93
CA GLU A 204 -1.67 20.87 0.28
C GLU A 204 -0.80 20.28 1.39
N LEU A 205 0.17 19.44 1.04
CA LEU A 205 1.06 18.82 2.01
C LEU A 205 2.25 19.72 2.38
N ASP A 206 2.65 20.62 1.48
CA ASP A 206 3.75 21.58 1.69
C ASP A 206 5.01 20.88 2.25
N ASP A 207 5.61 21.39 3.34
CA ASP A 207 6.78 20.81 3.98
C ASP A 207 6.53 19.39 4.53
N SER A 208 5.27 19.05 4.86
CA SER A 208 4.93 17.76 5.49
C SER A 208 5.08 16.58 4.55
N GLN A 209 5.03 16.78 3.22
CA GLN A 209 5.17 15.70 2.24
C GLN A 209 6.50 14.95 2.42
N THR A 210 7.57 15.68 2.75
CA THR A 210 8.91 15.12 2.91
C THR A 210 9.07 14.29 4.19
N ALA A 211 8.10 14.37 5.09
CA ALA A 211 8.06 13.63 6.33
C ALA A 211 7.21 12.34 6.22
N LEU A 212 6.52 12.12 5.10
CA LEU A 212 5.66 10.96 4.84
C LEU A 212 6.45 9.81 4.17
N ASP A 213 7.46 9.30 4.87
CA ASP A 213 8.31 8.22 4.37
C ASP A 213 8.38 7.04 5.35
N SER A 214 8.79 5.87 4.82
CA SER A 214 8.89 4.62 5.59
C SER A 214 9.96 4.67 6.67
N TRP A 215 11.04 5.43 6.47
CA TRP A 215 12.12 5.55 7.43
C TRP A 215 11.60 6.26 8.68
N ARG A 216 10.99 7.44 8.56
CA ARG A 216 10.40 8.15 9.69
C ARG A 216 9.23 7.39 10.31
N ALA A 217 8.40 6.72 9.51
CA ALA A 217 7.36 5.82 10.03
C ALA A 217 7.94 4.65 10.86
N ALA A 218 9.15 4.16 10.55
CA ALA A 218 9.84 3.20 11.42
C ALA A 218 10.24 3.84 12.77
N GLY A 219 10.62 5.11 12.76
CA GLY A 219 10.87 5.87 14.00
C GLY A 219 9.61 6.04 14.86
N ASP A 220 8.44 6.20 14.21
CA ASP A 220 7.15 6.22 14.90
C ASP A 220 6.88 4.92 15.64
N LEU A 221 7.15 3.77 15.01
CA LEU A 221 6.98 2.46 15.65
C LEU A 221 7.92 2.26 16.85
N GLU A 222 9.08 2.91 16.84
CA GLU A 222 9.97 2.90 18.01
C GLU A 222 9.38 3.70 19.19
N GLU A 223 8.74 4.84 18.92
CA GLU A 223 8.01 5.58 19.95
C GLU A 223 6.78 4.82 20.44
N VAL A 224 6.06 4.12 19.54
CA VAL A 224 4.98 3.19 19.92
C VAL A 224 5.53 2.09 20.84
N ARG A 225 6.63 1.42 20.47
CA ARG A 225 7.25 0.35 21.27
C ARG A 225 7.57 0.84 22.69
N LYS A 226 8.23 2.00 22.80
CA LYS A 226 8.58 2.61 24.09
C LYS A 226 7.35 2.95 24.93
N GLN A 227 6.32 3.57 24.34
CA GLN A 227 5.12 3.98 25.06
C GLN A 227 4.22 2.80 25.46
N LEU A 228 4.28 1.70 24.69
CA LEU A 228 3.71 0.41 25.08
C LEU A 228 4.55 -0.32 26.13
N GLY A 229 5.76 0.15 26.48
CA GLY A 229 6.62 -0.50 27.46
C GLY A 229 7.22 -1.83 26.98
N LEU A 230 7.37 -2.02 25.67
CA LEU A 230 7.86 -3.28 25.10
C LEU A 230 9.39 -3.25 25.00
N GLU A 231 10.06 -4.34 25.40
CA GLU A 231 11.50 -4.52 25.14
C GLU A 231 11.76 -4.71 23.63
N HIS A 232 11.01 -5.63 23.00
CA HIS A 232 11.07 -5.91 21.58
C HIS A 232 9.70 -5.69 20.91
N LEU A 233 9.69 -5.15 19.70
CA LEU A 233 8.48 -4.91 18.91
C LEU A 233 8.03 -6.20 18.22
N ASN A 234 6.89 -6.74 18.64
CA ASN A 234 6.18 -7.77 17.88
C ASN A 234 5.22 -7.09 16.92
N ALA A 235 5.31 -7.38 15.62
CA ALA A 235 4.53 -6.66 14.63
C ALA A 235 4.08 -7.50 13.42
N LEU A 236 2.97 -7.10 12.82
CA LEU A 236 2.50 -7.55 11.52
C LEU A 236 2.40 -6.32 10.61
N GLY A 237 3.08 -6.42 9.47
CA GLY A 237 3.02 -5.44 8.40
C GLY A 237 2.35 -6.09 7.20
N ARG A 238 1.47 -5.35 6.52
CA ARG A 238 0.87 -5.76 5.25
C ARG A 238 1.04 -4.65 4.22
N GLY A 239 1.44 -4.98 2.99
CA GLY A 239 1.75 -3.98 1.95
C GLY A 239 3.00 -3.15 2.27
N ASP A 240 2.97 -1.82 2.08
CA ASP A 240 4.05 -0.94 2.57
C ASP A 240 4.16 -0.96 4.11
N GLY A 241 3.18 -1.45 4.85
CA GLY A 241 3.33 -1.80 6.26
C GLY A 241 4.51 -2.75 6.48
N SER A 242 4.71 -3.72 5.58
CA SER A 242 5.87 -4.62 5.58
C SER A 242 7.17 -3.88 5.27
N LYS A 243 7.14 -2.89 4.36
CA LYS A 243 8.30 -2.03 4.08
C LYS A 243 8.70 -1.22 5.31
N VAL A 244 7.73 -0.68 6.07
CA VAL A 244 8.01 0.04 7.33
C VAL A 244 8.61 -0.89 8.38
N LEU A 245 8.14 -2.13 8.49
CA LEU A 245 8.74 -3.10 9.41
C LEU A 245 10.15 -3.54 8.97
N ALA A 246 10.41 -3.65 7.67
CA ALA A 246 11.75 -3.91 7.16
C ALA A 246 12.71 -2.76 7.51
N GLU A 247 12.29 -1.50 7.30
CA GLU A 247 13.05 -0.32 7.72
C GLU A 247 13.26 -0.29 9.24
N TYR A 248 12.25 -0.67 10.02
CA TYR A 248 12.38 -0.80 11.48
C TYR A 248 13.45 -1.82 11.86
N ALA A 249 13.45 -3.00 11.22
CA ALA A 249 14.41 -4.04 11.51
C ALA A 249 15.85 -3.63 11.17
N VAL A 250 16.04 -2.82 10.12
CA VAL A 250 17.35 -2.26 9.76
C VAL A 250 17.79 -1.17 10.76
N ARG A 251 16.87 -0.28 11.17
CA ARG A 251 17.20 0.87 12.02
C ARG A 251 17.31 0.52 13.51
N PHE A 252 16.54 -0.45 13.98
CA PHE A 252 16.45 -0.86 15.38
C PHE A 252 16.59 -2.38 15.53
N PRO A 253 17.66 -3.02 15.02
CA PRO A 253 17.77 -4.48 14.95
C PRO A 253 17.70 -5.16 16.32
N ALA A 254 18.21 -4.51 17.37
CA ALA A 254 18.14 -5.02 18.74
C ALA A 254 16.73 -4.98 19.35
N GLN A 255 15.82 -4.20 18.77
CA GLN A 255 14.44 -4.04 19.25
C GLN A 255 13.44 -4.86 18.45
N VAL A 256 13.91 -5.69 17.51
CA VAL A 256 13.04 -6.57 16.71
C VAL A 256 12.59 -7.75 17.56
N GLY A 257 11.28 -7.92 17.70
CA GLY A 257 10.67 -9.10 18.30
C GLY A 257 10.28 -10.11 17.23
N ARG A 258 9.03 -10.55 17.25
CA ARG A 258 8.47 -11.42 16.21
C ARG A 258 7.76 -10.57 15.17
N MET A 259 8.22 -10.65 13.92
CA MET A 259 7.64 -9.89 12.80
C MET A 259 7.04 -10.79 11.74
N VAL A 260 5.91 -10.37 11.20
CA VAL A 260 5.27 -10.95 10.00
C VAL A 260 5.24 -9.86 8.94
N LEU A 261 5.79 -10.18 7.76
CA LEU A 261 5.77 -9.33 6.58
C LEU A 261 4.84 -9.99 5.56
N ASP A 262 3.62 -9.47 5.42
CA ASP A 262 2.62 -9.96 4.49
C ASP A 262 2.63 -9.10 3.21
N GLY A 263 2.95 -9.71 2.06
CA GLY A 263 3.05 -9.02 0.77
C GLY A 263 4.13 -7.92 0.75
N VAL A 264 5.35 -8.23 1.21
CA VAL A 264 6.47 -7.26 1.22
C VAL A 264 6.87 -6.85 -0.21
N PRO A 265 6.93 -5.55 -0.53
CA PRO A 265 7.51 -5.09 -1.79
C PRO A 265 9.00 -5.44 -1.85
N ASP A 266 9.49 -5.91 -3.00
CA ASP A 266 10.93 -6.17 -3.20
C ASP A 266 11.69 -4.83 -3.15
N PRO A 267 12.58 -4.60 -2.17
CA PRO A 267 13.33 -3.35 -2.05
C PRO A 267 14.40 -3.17 -3.13
N GLY A 268 14.77 -4.23 -3.87
CA GLY A 268 15.82 -4.20 -4.88
C GLY A 268 15.32 -4.15 -6.33
N ALA A 269 14.02 -4.34 -6.56
CA ALA A 269 13.44 -4.34 -7.90
C ALA A 269 13.29 -2.92 -8.45
N ASP A 270 13.53 -2.75 -9.76
CA ASP A 270 13.16 -1.51 -10.44
C ASP A 270 11.64 -1.42 -10.66
N THR A 271 11.16 -0.20 -10.90
CA THR A 271 9.72 0.07 -11.04
C THR A 271 9.07 -0.74 -12.17
N ALA A 272 9.76 -0.96 -13.28
CA ALA A 272 9.19 -1.70 -14.41
C ALA A 272 9.01 -3.18 -14.05
N ALA A 273 10.02 -3.79 -13.43
CA ALA A 273 9.94 -5.17 -12.95
C ALA A 273 8.82 -5.37 -11.92
N VAL A 274 8.63 -4.40 -11.00
CA VAL A 274 7.52 -4.42 -10.04
C VAL A 274 6.17 -4.37 -10.76
N LEU A 275 5.99 -3.46 -11.72
CA LEU A 275 4.73 -3.32 -12.45
C LEU A 275 4.43 -4.55 -13.33
N ASP A 276 5.44 -5.15 -13.95
CA ASP A 276 5.30 -6.41 -14.70
C ASP A 276 4.83 -7.55 -13.79
N ALA A 277 5.42 -7.67 -12.59
CA ALA A 277 5.01 -8.67 -11.61
C ALA A 277 3.57 -8.45 -11.11
N VAL A 278 3.17 -7.19 -10.87
CA VAL A 278 1.78 -6.84 -10.52
C VAL A 278 0.82 -7.23 -11.64
N ALA A 279 1.13 -6.91 -12.90
CA ALA A 279 0.31 -7.26 -14.05
C ALA A 279 0.18 -8.79 -14.20
N ALA A 280 1.27 -9.54 -14.04
CA ALA A 280 1.27 -11.00 -14.06
C ALA A 280 0.41 -11.59 -12.92
N GLY A 281 0.51 -11.03 -11.70
CA GLY A 281 -0.30 -11.43 -10.55
C GLY A 281 -1.78 -11.16 -10.74
N ALA A 282 -2.14 -9.99 -11.28
CA ALA A 282 -3.51 -9.63 -11.64
C ALA A 282 -4.08 -10.60 -12.69
N GLN A 283 -3.29 -10.91 -13.73
CA GLN A 283 -3.68 -11.84 -14.77
C GLN A 283 -3.90 -13.26 -14.23
N SER A 284 -2.99 -13.76 -13.39
CA SER A 284 -3.16 -15.05 -12.71
C SER A 284 -4.39 -15.08 -11.81
N THR A 285 -4.72 -13.97 -11.16
CA THR A 285 -5.90 -13.85 -10.29
C THR A 285 -7.19 -13.85 -11.10
N LEU A 286 -7.20 -13.18 -12.27
CA LEU A 286 -8.33 -13.21 -13.21
C LEU A 286 -8.59 -14.64 -13.73
N ASP A 287 -7.53 -15.40 -14.03
CA ASP A 287 -7.65 -16.78 -14.49
C ASP A 287 -8.19 -17.70 -13.37
N ALA A 288 -7.72 -17.51 -12.13
CA ALA A 288 -8.24 -18.22 -10.96
C ALA A 288 -9.71 -17.87 -10.67
N PHE A 289 -10.07 -16.59 -10.82
CA PHE A 289 -11.45 -16.12 -10.72
C PHE A 289 -12.35 -16.78 -11.76
N GLY A 290 -11.92 -16.87 -13.03
CA GLY A 290 -12.64 -17.60 -14.08
C GLY A 290 -12.85 -19.07 -13.74
N THR A 291 -11.82 -19.73 -13.20
CA THR A 291 -11.88 -21.13 -12.77
C THR A 291 -12.88 -21.33 -11.63
N ASP A 292 -12.86 -20.45 -10.61
CA ASP A 292 -13.83 -20.46 -9.51
C ASP A 292 -15.26 -20.25 -10.02
N CYS A 293 -15.43 -19.25 -10.88
CA CYS A 293 -16.72 -18.91 -11.47
C CYS A 293 -17.31 -20.09 -12.26
N ALA A 294 -16.49 -20.74 -13.10
CA ALA A 294 -16.88 -21.93 -13.87
C ALA A 294 -17.24 -23.11 -12.95
N SER A 295 -16.48 -23.34 -11.88
CA SER A 295 -16.75 -24.43 -10.92
C SER A 295 -18.10 -24.29 -10.19
N ARG A 296 -18.58 -23.05 -10.05
CA ARG A 296 -19.89 -22.71 -9.44
C ARG A 296 -21.02 -22.56 -10.48
N GLY A 297 -20.72 -22.68 -11.78
CA GLY A 297 -21.70 -22.48 -12.85
C GLY A 297 -22.20 -21.04 -12.98
N CYS A 298 -21.34 -20.05 -12.73
CA CYS A 298 -21.70 -18.63 -12.83
C CYS A 298 -22.02 -18.21 -14.29
N ALA A 299 -22.71 -17.08 -14.46
CA ALA A 299 -23.11 -16.56 -15.78
C ALA A 299 -22.01 -15.74 -16.52
N LEU A 300 -20.84 -15.54 -15.91
CA LEU A 300 -19.80 -14.67 -16.47
C LEU A 300 -19.22 -15.19 -17.79
N GLY A 301 -19.08 -16.51 -17.92
CA GLY A 301 -18.32 -17.13 -19.01
C GLY A 301 -16.82 -16.95 -18.84
N ASP A 302 -16.09 -16.81 -19.96
CA ASP A 302 -14.66 -16.50 -19.94
C ASP A 302 -14.43 -15.06 -19.41
N PRO A 303 -13.72 -14.87 -18.29
CA PRO A 303 -13.55 -13.55 -17.68
C PRO A 303 -12.82 -12.56 -18.59
N LYS A 304 -11.85 -13.02 -19.40
CA LYS A 304 -11.11 -12.16 -20.34
C LYS A 304 -12.02 -11.62 -21.43
N ALA A 305 -12.77 -12.50 -22.10
CA ALA A 305 -13.74 -12.11 -23.11
C ALA A 305 -14.86 -11.23 -22.54
N ALA A 306 -15.35 -11.53 -21.32
CA ALA A 306 -16.36 -10.72 -20.66
C ALA A 306 -15.86 -9.29 -20.38
N LEU A 307 -14.62 -9.16 -19.90
CA LEU A 307 -14.02 -7.86 -19.60
C LEU A 307 -13.72 -7.07 -20.89
N ALA A 308 -13.16 -7.70 -21.92
CA ALA A 308 -12.94 -7.06 -23.21
C ALA A 308 -14.25 -6.52 -23.80
N ALA A 309 -15.31 -7.35 -23.82
CA ALA A 309 -16.62 -6.95 -24.31
C ALA A 309 -17.22 -5.79 -23.48
N LEU A 310 -17.05 -5.80 -22.16
CA LEU A 310 -17.48 -4.70 -21.30
C LEU A 310 -16.73 -3.40 -21.65
N THR A 311 -15.40 -3.44 -21.71
CA THR A 311 -14.60 -2.24 -22.03
C THR A 311 -14.91 -1.69 -23.43
N ASP A 312 -15.20 -2.55 -24.41
CA ASP A 312 -15.61 -2.11 -25.76
C ASP A 312 -16.97 -1.41 -25.75
N GLN A 313 -17.93 -1.91 -24.97
CA GLN A 313 -19.24 -1.26 -24.79
C GLN A 313 -19.09 0.10 -24.13
N LEU A 314 -18.30 0.18 -23.04
CA LEU A 314 -18.08 1.42 -22.29
C LEU A 314 -17.33 2.46 -23.14
N ARG A 315 -16.40 2.04 -24.00
CA ARG A 315 -15.72 2.93 -24.94
C ARG A 315 -16.67 3.53 -25.98
N ALA A 316 -17.67 2.78 -26.42
CA ALA A 316 -18.64 3.25 -27.40
C ALA A 316 -19.70 4.20 -26.81
N ASN A 317 -20.14 3.93 -25.57
CA ASN A 317 -21.16 4.72 -24.90
C ASN A 317 -20.99 4.63 -23.37
N PRO A 318 -20.10 5.44 -22.76
CA PRO A 318 -19.87 5.39 -21.32
C PRO A 318 -21.08 5.94 -20.55
N PRO A 319 -21.69 5.16 -19.64
CA PRO A 319 -22.73 5.68 -18.76
C PRO A 319 -22.11 6.53 -17.63
N SER A 320 -22.97 7.14 -16.82
CA SER A 320 -22.58 7.77 -15.55
C SER A 320 -23.25 7.07 -14.38
N THR A 321 -22.62 7.12 -13.21
CA THR A 321 -23.24 6.77 -11.93
C THR A 321 -24.36 7.76 -11.56
N ASP A 322 -25.17 7.42 -10.55
CA ASP A 322 -26.27 8.27 -10.08
C ASP A 322 -25.81 9.66 -9.60
N ASP A 323 -24.58 9.77 -9.12
CA ASP A 323 -23.94 11.03 -8.71
C ASP A 323 -23.17 11.74 -9.84
N GLY A 324 -23.27 11.24 -11.07
CA GLY A 324 -22.77 11.91 -12.28
C GLY A 324 -21.31 11.61 -12.64
N VAL A 325 -20.66 10.66 -11.97
CA VAL A 325 -19.29 10.23 -12.30
C VAL A 325 -19.33 9.36 -13.55
N ALA A 326 -18.49 9.67 -14.54
CA ALA A 326 -18.40 8.85 -15.74
C ALA A 326 -17.87 7.44 -15.40
N PHE A 327 -18.38 6.43 -16.09
CA PHE A 327 -17.96 5.05 -15.90
C PHE A 327 -17.40 4.52 -17.21
N GLY A 328 -16.14 4.86 -17.49
CA GLY A 328 -15.42 4.43 -18.68
C GLY A 328 -14.71 3.08 -18.49
N PRO A 329 -13.96 2.64 -19.53
CA PRO A 329 -13.24 1.38 -19.50
C PRO A 329 -12.17 1.31 -18.41
N GLY A 330 -11.48 2.42 -18.12
CA GLY A 330 -10.47 2.46 -17.05
C GLY A 330 -11.09 2.22 -15.66
N VAL A 331 -12.19 2.93 -15.35
CA VAL A 331 -12.91 2.72 -14.08
C VAL A 331 -13.41 1.27 -13.95
N ALA A 332 -13.92 0.67 -15.04
CA ALA A 332 -14.37 -0.72 -15.02
C ALA A 332 -13.20 -1.70 -14.78
N MET A 333 -12.05 -1.48 -15.43
CA MET A 333 -10.84 -2.27 -15.20
C MET A 333 -10.37 -2.14 -13.75
N PHE A 334 -10.35 -0.92 -13.19
CA PHE A 334 -10.00 -0.66 -11.80
C PHE A 334 -10.95 -1.35 -10.82
N ALA A 335 -12.26 -1.29 -11.08
CA ALA A 335 -13.29 -1.97 -10.28
C ALA A 335 -13.09 -3.50 -10.28
N VAL A 336 -12.82 -4.09 -11.45
CA VAL A 336 -12.54 -5.53 -11.55
C VAL A 336 -11.25 -5.89 -10.82
N TYR A 337 -10.17 -5.14 -11.03
CA TYR A 337 -8.90 -5.32 -10.32
C TYR A 337 -9.08 -5.28 -8.79
N SER A 338 -9.82 -4.28 -8.29
CA SER A 338 -10.13 -4.13 -6.86
C SER A 338 -11.01 -5.25 -6.32
N GLY A 339 -11.92 -5.79 -7.13
CA GLY A 339 -12.73 -6.96 -6.76
C GLY A 339 -11.94 -8.27 -6.75
N LEU A 340 -10.98 -8.43 -7.65
CA LEU A 340 -10.15 -9.64 -7.75
C LEU A 340 -9.33 -9.87 -6.47
N SER A 341 -8.90 -8.81 -5.79
CA SER A 341 -8.18 -8.91 -4.50
C SER A 341 -9.07 -9.42 -3.35
N GLN A 342 -10.39 -9.38 -3.51
CA GLN A 342 -11.39 -9.75 -2.50
C GLN A 342 -12.02 -11.10 -2.82
N ARG A 343 -11.28 -12.19 -2.62
CA ARG A 343 -11.73 -13.56 -2.97
C ARG A 343 -13.10 -13.95 -2.42
N SER A 344 -13.45 -13.49 -1.22
CA SER A 344 -14.78 -13.73 -0.62
C SER A 344 -15.94 -13.08 -1.38
N ARG A 345 -15.66 -12.05 -2.19
CA ARG A 345 -16.62 -11.30 -3.01
C ARG A 345 -16.58 -11.69 -4.49
N TRP A 346 -15.84 -12.72 -4.88
CA TRP A 346 -15.82 -13.17 -6.27
C TRP A 346 -17.22 -13.52 -6.84
N PRO A 347 -18.15 -14.15 -6.11
CA PRO A 347 -19.51 -14.32 -6.61
C PRO A 347 -20.19 -13.00 -6.96
N GLU A 348 -20.10 -12.01 -6.06
CA GLU A 348 -20.64 -10.65 -6.27
C GLU A 348 -19.98 -9.95 -7.45
N LEU A 349 -18.65 -10.07 -7.59
CA LEU A 349 -17.90 -9.49 -8.72
C LEU A 349 -18.35 -10.08 -10.06
N ALA A 350 -18.55 -11.40 -10.14
CA ALA A 350 -19.02 -12.04 -11.37
C ALA A 350 -20.40 -11.53 -11.78
N ASP A 351 -21.32 -11.44 -10.83
CA ASP A 351 -22.66 -10.91 -11.07
C ASP A 351 -22.62 -9.42 -11.45
N ALA A 352 -21.71 -8.64 -10.84
CA ALA A 352 -21.51 -7.23 -11.15
C ALA A 352 -21.00 -7.01 -12.58
N VAL A 353 -20.06 -7.81 -13.07
CA VAL A 353 -19.59 -7.73 -14.46
C VAL A 353 -20.69 -8.13 -15.45
N VAL A 354 -21.48 -9.15 -15.13
CA VAL A 354 -22.64 -9.55 -15.94
C VAL A 354 -23.69 -8.44 -15.98
N ALA A 355 -24.01 -7.84 -14.85
CA ALA A 355 -24.96 -6.73 -14.75
C ALA A 355 -24.48 -5.50 -15.53
N ALA A 356 -23.19 -5.16 -15.45
CA ALA A 356 -22.61 -4.03 -16.18
C ALA A 356 -22.73 -4.22 -17.70
N ARG A 357 -22.48 -5.44 -18.20
CA ARG A 357 -22.68 -5.79 -19.63
C ARG A 357 -24.14 -5.74 -20.08
N ALA A 358 -25.08 -5.80 -19.14
CA ALA A 358 -26.51 -5.61 -19.38
C ALA A 358 -26.98 -4.16 -19.18
N GLY A 359 -26.06 -3.22 -18.94
CA GLY A 359 -26.33 -1.79 -18.78
C GLY A 359 -26.51 -1.33 -17.33
N ASN A 360 -26.43 -2.22 -16.34
CA ASN A 360 -26.49 -1.85 -14.92
C ASN A 360 -25.08 -1.83 -14.31
N ILE A 361 -24.43 -0.67 -14.32
CA ILE A 361 -23.07 -0.49 -13.80
C ILE A 361 -22.98 -0.41 -12.27
N GLY A 362 -24.09 -0.17 -11.57
CA GLY A 362 -24.10 0.14 -10.13
C GLY A 362 -23.34 -0.88 -9.26
N PRO A 363 -23.59 -2.20 -9.41
CA PRO A 363 -22.87 -3.21 -8.65
C PRO A 363 -21.35 -3.23 -8.91
N LEU A 364 -20.91 -2.95 -10.14
CA LEU A 364 -19.49 -2.92 -10.47
C LEU A 364 -18.84 -1.62 -9.98
N ALA A 365 -19.54 -0.49 -10.12
CA ALA A 365 -19.09 0.81 -9.61
C ALA A 365 -18.83 0.81 -8.09
N ALA A 366 -19.57 0.00 -7.33
CA ALA A 366 -19.35 -0.17 -5.89
C ALA A 366 -17.94 -0.71 -5.53
N PHE A 367 -17.24 -1.37 -6.45
CA PHE A 367 -15.84 -1.80 -6.23
C PHE A 367 -14.83 -0.67 -6.46
N ALA A 368 -15.16 0.35 -7.26
CA ALA A 368 -14.33 1.54 -7.46
C ALA A 368 -14.70 2.71 -6.51
N ALA A 369 -15.84 2.61 -5.84
CA ALA A 369 -16.37 3.61 -4.92
C ALA A 369 -15.36 4.16 -3.89
N PRO A 370 -14.48 3.35 -3.24
CA PRO A 370 -13.50 3.87 -2.27
C PRO A 370 -12.46 4.81 -2.88
N VAL A 371 -12.29 4.81 -4.20
CA VAL A 371 -11.37 5.70 -4.91
C VAL A 371 -12.11 6.88 -5.53
N LEU A 372 -13.35 6.68 -5.99
CA LEU A 372 -14.14 7.72 -6.64
C LEU A 372 -14.84 8.64 -5.64
N HIS A 373 -15.31 8.12 -4.51
CA HIS A 373 -16.05 8.90 -3.52
C HIS A 373 -15.18 9.17 -2.30
N ASP A 374 -15.21 10.42 -1.84
CA ASP A 374 -14.58 10.81 -0.59
C ASP A 374 -15.63 10.93 0.50
N SER A 375 -15.35 10.35 1.66
CA SER A 375 -16.17 10.58 2.85
C SER A 375 -15.27 10.68 4.07
N ARG A 376 -15.70 11.43 5.10
CA ARG A 376 -14.93 11.50 6.35
C ARG A 376 -14.64 10.11 6.93
N ALA A 377 -15.60 9.20 6.82
CA ALA A 377 -15.49 7.83 7.34
C ALA A 377 -14.68 6.88 6.44
N GLN A 378 -14.55 7.18 5.15
CA GLN A 378 -13.77 6.40 4.19
C GLN A 378 -13.14 7.40 3.23
N PRO A 379 -12.06 8.07 3.66
CA PRO A 379 -11.43 9.01 2.78
C PRO A 379 -10.81 8.25 1.63
N SER A 380 -10.92 8.85 0.45
CA SER A 380 -10.42 8.26 -0.78
C SER A 380 -8.91 8.09 -0.77
N ARG A 381 -8.42 7.10 -1.51
CA ARG A 381 -7.08 6.54 -1.28
C ARG A 381 -6.28 6.44 -2.57
N ILE A 382 -6.11 7.60 -3.22
CA ILE A 382 -5.14 7.84 -4.31
C ILE A 382 -4.20 8.94 -3.86
#